data_AF-A0A3R6EM45-F1
#
_entry.id   AF-A0A3R6EM45-F1
#
_cell.length_a   1.000
_cell.length_b   1.000
_cell.length_c   1.000
_cell.angle_alpha   90.00
_cell.angle_beta   90.00
_cell.angle_gamma   90.00
#
_symmetry.space_group_name_H-M   'P 1'
#
loop_
_entity.id
_entity.type
_entity.pdbx_description
1 polymer ?
#
loop_
_entity_poly.entity_id
_entity_poly.type
_entity_poly.pdbx_seq_one_letter_code
_entity_poly.pdbx_strand_id
1 'polypeptide(L)'
;MIQFCKAYRKEPEDISEMEFARSKSGHDKNQIYLIKEKDEKFVYLVNGTTRTLDMPKKKNAKHIQIIKNLPIEVTEILEENLSDLTVKRAIKQYCQMNEGRQES
;
A
#
# COMPACT_ATOMS: atom_id res chain seq x y z
N MET A 1 30.86 -4.15 -26.16
CA MET A 1 29.73 -4.30 -27.08
C MET A 1 28.81 -5.37 -26.52
N ILE A 2 27.58 -4.97 -26.16
CA ILE A 2 26.29 -5.68 -26.36
C ILE A 2 26.33 -7.22 -26.09
N GLN A 3 25.95 -7.73 -24.91
CA GLN A 3 24.57 -7.92 -24.39
C GLN A 3 23.84 -9.12 -25.01
N PHE A 4 23.57 -10.18 -24.22
CA PHE A 4 22.43 -11.11 -24.32
C PHE A 4 22.35 -11.92 -23.00
N CYS A 5 21.62 -11.46 -21.98
CA CYS A 5 20.18 -11.64 -21.69
C CYS A 5 19.81 -12.92 -20.91
N LYS A 6 19.13 -12.66 -19.77
CA LYS A 6 18.21 -13.50 -18.99
C LYS A 6 18.81 -14.58 -18.08
N ALA A 7 19.32 -14.12 -16.94
CA ALA A 7 19.20 -14.86 -15.70
C ALA A 7 18.45 -13.98 -14.70
N TYR A 8 17.13 -13.85 -14.86
CA TYR A 8 16.27 -13.46 -13.75
C TYR A 8 16.26 -14.65 -12.78
N ARG A 9 17.31 -14.77 -11.95
CA ARG A 9 17.24 -15.52 -10.70
C ARG A 9 16.22 -14.79 -9.83
N LYS A 10 15.00 -15.32 -9.77
CA LYS A 10 14.08 -15.00 -8.68
C LYS A 10 14.58 -15.75 -7.45
N GLU A 11 15.25 -15.04 -6.54
CA GLU A 11 15.50 -15.50 -5.17
C GLU A 11 14.14 -15.53 -4.41
N PRO A 12 13.93 -16.46 -3.47
CA PRO A 12 12.62 -16.76 -2.85
C PRO A 12 12.16 -15.74 -1.79
N GLU A 13 12.56 -14.47 -1.90
CA GLU A 13 12.27 -13.40 -0.94
C GLU A 13 11.24 -12.38 -1.49
N ASP A 14 10.37 -12.78 -2.41
CA ASP A 14 9.19 -11.99 -2.80
C ASP A 14 8.19 -11.98 -1.61
N ILE A 15 8.58 -11.38 -0.48
CA ILE A 15 7.62 -10.70 0.41
C ILE A 15 6.93 -9.75 -0.55
N SER A 16 5.72 -10.10 -0.97
CA SER A 16 4.88 -9.18 -1.72
C SER A 16 4.77 -7.94 -0.85
N GLU A 17 5.56 -6.89 -1.14
CA GLU A 17 5.70 -5.73 -0.28
C GLU A 17 4.33 -5.04 -0.19
N MET A 18 3.53 -5.45 0.79
CA MET A 18 2.26 -4.81 1.09
C MET A 18 2.60 -3.51 1.78
N GLU A 19 2.52 -2.42 1.02
CA GLU A 19 2.84 -1.10 1.53
C GLU A 19 1.56 -0.26 1.64
N PHE A 20 1.52 0.56 2.67
CA PHE A 20 0.52 1.60 2.74
C PHE A 20 1.03 2.90 2.12
N ALA A 21 0.10 3.78 1.78
CA ALA A 21 0.37 5.11 1.32
C ALA A 21 -0.51 6.11 2.06
N ARG A 22 0.10 7.15 2.60
CA ARG A 22 -0.60 8.34 3.07
C ARG A 22 -0.73 9.35 1.95
N SER A 23 -1.93 9.88 1.78
CA SER A 23 -2.21 10.97 0.85
C SER A 23 -1.69 12.31 1.40
N LYS A 24 -0.74 12.97 0.69
CA LYS A 24 -0.14 14.25 1.13
C LYS A 24 -1.02 15.47 0.82
N SER A 25 -1.85 15.39 -0.22
CA SER A 25 -2.62 16.52 -0.75
C SER A 25 -3.93 16.09 -1.41
N GLY A 26 -4.82 17.06 -1.59
CA GLY A 26 -6.17 16.90 -2.17
C GLY A 26 -7.26 16.75 -1.11
N HIS A 27 -8.47 16.41 -1.56
CA HIS A 27 -9.62 16.16 -0.68
C HIS A 27 -9.32 15.09 0.38
N ASP A 28 -8.65 14.02 -0.03
CA ASP A 28 -8.33 12.87 0.83
C ASP A 28 -7.01 13.07 1.60
N LYS A 29 -6.65 14.30 1.97
CA LYS A 29 -5.40 14.57 2.71
C LYS A 29 -5.38 13.76 4.01
N ASN A 30 -4.21 13.21 4.36
CA ASN A 30 -3.96 12.38 5.54
C ASN A 30 -4.66 11.00 5.57
N GLN A 31 -5.47 10.65 4.57
CA GLN A 31 -6.03 9.30 4.48
C GLN A 31 -4.97 8.26 4.10
N ILE A 32 -5.10 7.06 4.67
CA ILE A 32 -4.24 5.90 4.44
C ILE A 32 -4.92 4.95 3.43
N TYR A 33 -4.12 4.39 2.54
CA TYR A 33 -4.54 3.42 1.53
C TYR A 33 -3.53 2.29 1.44
N LEU A 34 -3.98 1.11 1.02
CA LEU A 34 -3.12 0.04 0.52
C LEU A 34 -2.68 0.36 -0.92
N ILE A 35 -1.40 0.16 -1.23
CA ILE A 35 -0.89 0.21 -2.60
C ILE A 35 -1.14 -1.16 -3.22
N LYS A 36 -2.03 -1.21 -4.21
CA LYS A 36 -2.27 -2.43 -4.99
C LYS A 36 -1.18 -2.63 -6.04
N GLU A 37 -0.89 -1.56 -6.79
CA GLU A 37 0.03 -1.57 -7.92
C GLU A 37 0.76 -0.22 -8.03
N LYS A 38 1.97 -0.26 -8.58
CA LYS A 38 2.80 0.91 -8.86
C LYS A 38 3.25 0.91 -10.31
N ASP A 39 2.99 2.01 -11.01
CA ASP A 39 3.59 2.34 -12.30
C ASP A 39 4.73 3.35 -12.10
N GLU A 40 5.40 3.75 -13.18
CA GLU A 40 6.47 4.78 -13.14
C GLU A 40 6.02 6.13 -12.55
N LYS A 41 4.78 6.55 -12.84
CA LYS A 41 4.25 7.88 -12.48
C LYS A 41 3.00 7.83 -11.61
N PHE A 42 2.35 6.69 -11.54
CA PHE A 42 1.06 6.51 -10.91
C PHE A 42 1.10 5.36 -9.90
N VAL A 43 0.26 5.48 -8.89
CA VAL A 43 0.01 4.45 -7.89
C VAL A 43 -1.48 4.20 -7.81
N TYR A 44 -1.85 2.94 -7.57
CA TYR A 44 -3.23 2.49 -7.45
C TYR A 44 -3.53 2.21 -5.98
N LEU A 45 -4.42 3.02 -5.41
CA LEU A 45 -4.69 3.06 -3.98
C LEU A 45 -6.06 2.45 -3.65
N VAL A 46 -6.11 1.60 -2.62
CA VAL A 46 -7.31 0.87 -2.18
C VAL A 46 -7.55 1.13 -0.70
N ASN A 47 -8.81 1.35 -0.30
CA ASN A 47 -9.20 1.49 1.11
C ASN A 47 -10.28 0.47 1.55
N GLY A 48 -10.75 -0.38 0.64
CA GLY A 48 -11.75 -1.40 0.93
C GLY A 48 -13.15 -0.86 1.21
N THR A 49 -13.42 0.41 0.91
CA THR A 49 -14.75 1.03 1.06
C THR A 49 -15.15 1.76 -0.20
N THR A 50 -14.73 3.02 -0.35
CA THR A 50 -15.01 3.84 -1.53
C THR A 50 -14.10 3.49 -2.72
N ARG A 51 -12.95 2.88 -2.44
CA ARG A 51 -11.95 2.42 -3.40
C ARG A 51 -11.63 0.96 -3.10
N THR A 52 -12.25 0.08 -3.88
CA THR A 52 -12.13 -1.37 -3.75
C THR A 52 -10.96 -1.90 -4.57
N LEU A 53 -10.64 -3.18 -4.39
CA LEU A 53 -9.62 -3.88 -5.19
C LEU A 53 -9.93 -3.83 -6.69
N ASP A 54 -11.22 -3.86 -7.06
CA ASP A 54 -11.67 -3.78 -8.46
C ASP A 54 -11.67 -2.35 -9.01
N MET A 55 -11.88 -1.34 -8.14
CA MET A 55 -11.92 0.07 -8.54
C MET A 55 -10.91 0.91 -7.74
N PRO A 56 -9.59 0.66 -7.94
CA PRO A 56 -8.56 1.37 -7.21
C PRO A 56 -8.48 2.84 -7.65
N LYS A 57 -8.06 3.71 -6.72
CA LYS A 57 -7.83 5.11 -7.01
C LYS A 57 -6.48 5.33 -7.65
N LYS A 58 -6.47 5.78 -8.90
CA LYS A 58 -5.24 6.26 -9.57
C LYS A 58 -4.80 7.59 -8.97
N LYS A 59 -3.57 7.65 -8.45
CA LYS A 59 -2.95 8.88 -7.93
C LYS A 59 -1.53 9.03 -8.44
N ASN A 60 -1.07 10.28 -8.64
CA ASN A 60 0.31 10.52 -9.01
C ASN A 60 1.24 10.23 -7.82
N ALA A 61 2.32 9.49 -8.05
CA ALA A 61 3.27 9.06 -7.01
C ALA A 61 3.83 10.24 -6.19
N LYS A 62 3.99 11.44 -6.80
CA LYS A 62 4.51 12.64 -6.12
C LYS A 62 3.62 13.16 -4.99
N HIS A 63 2.33 12.79 -4.97
CA HIS A 63 1.34 13.25 -4.00
C HIS A 63 1.05 12.24 -2.89
N ILE A 64 1.84 11.17 -2.81
CA ILE A 64 1.71 10.17 -1.75
C ILE A 64 2.99 10.11 -0.91
N GLN A 65 2.85 9.58 0.30
CA GLN A 65 3.95 9.14 1.14
C GLN A 65 3.82 7.63 1.31
N ILE A 66 4.79 6.88 0.81
CA ILE A 66 4.82 5.43 0.97
C ILE A 66 5.24 5.11 2.41
N ILE A 67 4.56 4.12 2.99
CA ILE A 67 4.79 3.56 4.33
C ILE A 67 5.18 2.10 4.10
N LYS A 68 6.47 1.82 4.17
CA LYS A 68 7.04 0.49 3.91
C LYS A 68 6.99 -0.44 5.12
N ASN A 69 7.16 0.14 6.31
CA ASN A 69 7.24 -0.62 7.55
C ASN A 69 5.84 -0.73 8.15
N LEU A 70 5.10 -1.76 7.74
CA LEU A 70 3.83 -2.11 8.37
C LEU A 70 4.08 -3.02 9.59
N PRO A 71 3.32 -2.84 10.68
CA PRO A 71 3.32 -3.78 11.80
C PRO A 71 2.90 -5.18 11.34
N ILE A 72 3.49 -6.23 11.96
CA ILE A 72 3.22 -7.64 11.63
C ILE A 72 1.71 -7.95 11.70
N GLU A 73 1.03 -7.44 12.73
CA GLU A 73 -0.42 -7.67 12.90
C GLU A 73 -1.26 -7.11 11.73
N VAL A 74 -0.78 -6.07 11.05
CA VAL A 74 -1.45 -5.47 9.89
C VAL A 74 -1.18 -6.30 8.64
N THR A 75 0.05 -6.80 8.48
CA THR A 75 0.42 -7.64 7.33
C THR A 75 -0.26 -9.00 7.39
N GLU A 76 -0.36 -9.62 8.57
CA GLU A 76 -1.04 -10.91 8.77
C GLU A 76 -2.51 -10.87 8.29
N ILE A 77 -3.23 -9.78 8.57
CA ILE A 77 -4.62 -9.60 8.13
C ILE A 77 -4.75 -9.58 6.61
N LEU A 78 -3.74 -9.04 5.93
CA LEU A 78 -3.77 -8.89 4.49
C LEU A 78 -3.27 -10.16 3.78
N GLU A 79 -2.33 -10.90 4.38
CA GLU A 79 -1.80 -12.16 3.87
C GLU A 79 -2.81 -13.31 3.96
N GLU A 80 -3.65 -13.34 4.99
CA GLU A 80 -4.66 -14.40 5.17
C GLU A 80 -5.68 -14.42 4.02
N ASN A 81 -6.27 -13.26 3.71
CA ASN A 81 -7.24 -13.13 2.63
C ASN A 81 -7.34 -11.69 2.12
N LEU A 82 -6.78 -11.40 0.94
CA LEU A 82 -6.89 -10.06 0.37
C LEU A 82 -8.30 -9.79 -0.18
N SER A 83 -9.11 -9.09 0.60
CA SER A 83 -10.45 -8.60 0.24
C SER A 83 -10.69 -7.17 0.72
N ASP A 84 -11.67 -6.47 0.16
CA ASP A 84 -12.02 -5.10 0.58
C ASP A 84 -12.24 -4.99 2.10
N LEU A 85 -12.86 -6.01 2.70
CA LEU A 85 -13.08 -6.05 4.15
C LEU A 85 -11.78 -6.12 4.93
N THR A 86 -10.83 -6.98 4.52
CA THR A 86 -9.51 -7.08 5.18
C THR A 86 -8.70 -5.81 5.01
N VAL A 87 -8.71 -5.18 3.84
CA VAL A 87 -8.02 -3.90 3.62
C VAL A 87 -8.57 -2.82 4.55
N LYS A 88 -9.90 -2.71 4.67
CA LYS A 88 -10.54 -1.79 5.60
C LYS A 88 -10.12 -2.05 7.05
N ARG A 89 -10.09 -3.32 7.47
CA ARG A 89 -9.68 -3.74 8.83
C ARG A 89 -8.22 -3.41 9.10
N ALA A 90 -7.33 -3.78 8.19
CA ALA A 90 -5.89 -3.55 8.28
C ALA A 90 -5.56 -2.05 8.39
N ILE A 91 -6.19 -1.20 7.56
CA ILE A 91 -6.03 0.26 7.64
C ILE A 91 -6.54 0.80 8.98
N LYS A 92 -7.70 0.34 9.44
CA LYS A 92 -8.26 0.78 10.73
C LYS A 92 -7.32 0.43 11.89
N GLN A 93 -6.79 -0.79 11.91
CA GLN A 93 -5.85 -1.25 12.92
C GLN A 93 -4.54 -0.45 12.88
N TYR A 94 -4.01 -0.22 11.68
CA TYR A 94 -2.84 0.65 11.51
C TYR A 94 -3.08 2.06 12.05
N CYS A 95 -4.23 2.67 11.78
CA CYS A 95 -4.57 3.99 12.34
C CYS A 95 -4.61 3.96 13.87
N GLN A 96 -5.27 2.97 14.47
CA GLN A 96 -5.36 2.83 15.94
C GLN A 96 -3.99 2.69 16.61
N MET A 97 -3.06 1.94 16.00
CA MET A 97 -1.69 1.80 16.50
C MET A 97 -0.89 3.10 16.44
N ASN A 98 -1.21 3.97 15.47
CA ASN A 98 -0.45 5.20 15.20
C ASN A 98 -1.14 6.47 15.74
N GLU A 99 -2.37 6.38 16.24
CA GLU A 99 -3.13 7.49 16.84
C GLU A 99 -2.42 8.10 18.07
N GLY A 100 -1.55 7.34 18.75
CA GLY A 100 -0.72 7.86 19.86
C GLY A 100 0.55 8.62 19.47
N ARG A 101 0.85 8.83 18.18
CA ARG A 101 2.09 9.48 17.70
C ARG A 101 1.87 10.81 16.94
N GLN A 102 0.63 11.22 16.70
CA GLN A 102 0.33 12.40 15.88
C GLN A 102 0.12 13.69 16.69
N GLU A 103 0.97 13.98 17.67
CA GLU A 103 1.09 15.33 18.24
C GLU A 103 2.57 15.63 18.57
N SER A 104 3.26 16.29 17.65
CA SER A 104 4.48 17.08 17.89
C SER A 104 4.66 18.09 16.76
#